data_AF-A0A7R9JFD8-F1
#
_entry.id   AF-A0A7R9JFD8-F1
#
_cell.length_a   1.000
_cell.length_b   1.000
_cell.length_c   1.000
_cell.angle_alpha   90.00
_cell.angle_beta   90.00
_cell.angle_gamma   90.00
#
_symmetry.space_group_name_H-M   'P 1'
#
loop_
_entity.id
_entity.type
_entity.pdbx_description
1 polymer ?
#
loop_
_entity_poly.entity_id
_entity_poly.type
_entity_poly.pdbx_seq_one_letter_code
_entity_poly.pdbx_strand_id
1 'polypeptide(L)'
;MVATENRQLWSRLSLLTEANQSLDGKEESLEEISSKLIKSILQEKSELEHQYAEMVELQSGASSFNVPNLGFGYLEDEEDTSIEEMAQHCDKLQVLKESLKTQQVMLRNAVNSLSKVTIGEMTCKQCREHSKVDPCPSSAQNIPETVDLGSPRSWGMAHPATYNEKIQRQLNQVAEPPSADGMEDFTTQLTPPNKPDLAPSICRMCPLCGKMYYATSTFEEFSEHVHSHFGEEDEEIDSVINNFEIINN
;
A
#
# COMPACT_ATOMS: atom_id res chain seq x y z
N MET A 1 -0.77 42.37 -92.63
CA MET A 1 -0.21 42.37 -91.27
C MET A 1 -1.12 43.10 -90.29
N VAL A 2 -1.48 44.37 -90.51
CA VAL A 2 -2.32 45.13 -89.56
C VAL A 2 -3.69 44.49 -89.26
N ALA A 3 -4.37 43.92 -90.26
CA ALA A 3 -5.69 43.30 -90.07
C ALA A 3 -5.67 41.97 -89.29
N THR A 4 -4.52 41.27 -89.26
CA THR A 4 -4.38 40.02 -88.49
C THR A 4 -4.05 40.33 -87.03
N GLU A 5 -3.19 41.31 -86.78
CA GLU A 5 -2.88 41.80 -85.44
C GLU A 5 -4.12 42.42 -84.78
N ASN A 6 -4.89 43.22 -85.52
CA ASN A 6 -6.12 43.81 -85.01
C ASN A 6 -7.14 42.74 -84.58
N ARG A 7 -7.32 41.67 -85.38
CA ARG A 7 -8.17 40.53 -84.99
C ARG A 7 -7.67 39.81 -83.73
N GLN A 8 -6.36 39.60 -83.61
CA GLN A 8 -5.79 38.98 -82.41
C GLN A 8 -5.98 39.84 -81.16
N LEU A 9 -5.86 41.17 -81.29
CA LEU A 9 -6.13 42.10 -80.21
C LEU A 9 -7.59 42.04 -79.76
N TRP A 10 -8.54 41.98 -80.70
CA TRP A 10 -9.96 41.80 -80.36
C TRP A 10 -10.24 40.48 -79.65
N SER A 11 -9.63 39.37 -80.09
CA SER A 11 -9.77 38.08 -79.40
C SER A 11 -9.21 38.13 -77.97
N ARG A 12 -8.05 38.77 -77.77
CA ARG A 12 -7.46 38.91 -76.42
C ARG A 12 -8.30 39.82 -75.53
N LEU A 13 -8.81 40.92 -76.07
CA LEU A 13 -9.67 41.85 -75.34
C LEU A 13 -11.00 41.18 -74.94
N SER A 14 -11.59 40.39 -75.83
CA SER A 14 -12.81 39.61 -75.55
C SER A 14 -12.58 38.61 -74.42
N LEU A 15 -11.48 37.84 -74.47
CA LEU A 15 -11.12 36.87 -73.43
C LEU A 15 -10.86 37.55 -72.08
N LEU A 16 -10.17 38.70 -72.07
CA LEU A 16 -9.95 39.48 -70.84
C LEU A 16 -11.25 40.04 -70.27
N THR A 17 -12.18 40.45 -71.13
CA THR A 17 -13.49 40.99 -70.71
C THR A 17 -14.35 39.88 -70.09
N GLU A 18 -14.37 38.69 -70.69
CA GLU A 18 -15.08 37.52 -70.15
C GLU A 18 -14.47 37.03 -68.83
N ALA A 19 -13.14 36.99 -68.73
CA ALA A 19 -12.44 36.65 -67.50
C ALA A 19 -12.72 37.66 -66.36
N ASN A 20 -12.72 38.96 -66.67
CA ASN A 20 -13.03 40.00 -65.67
C ASN A 20 -14.48 39.96 -65.21
N GLN A 21 -15.45 39.69 -66.11
CA GLN A 21 -16.85 39.48 -65.71
C GLN A 21 -17.03 38.25 -64.82
N SER A 22 -16.24 37.19 -65.01
CA SER A 22 -16.26 36.02 -64.13
C SER A 22 -15.66 36.29 -62.74
N LEU A 23 -14.75 37.26 -62.62
CA LEU A 23 -14.11 37.63 -61.35
C LEU A 23 -14.99 38.58 -60.53
N ASP A 24 -15.70 39.51 -61.19
CA ASP A 24 -16.63 40.45 -60.55
C ASP A 24 -17.82 39.74 -59.85
N GLY A 25 -18.14 38.51 -60.27
CA GLY A 25 -19.12 37.64 -59.60
C GLY A 25 -18.56 36.72 -58.52
N LYS A 26 -17.24 36.76 -58.26
CA LYS A 26 -16.53 35.88 -57.30
C LYS A 26 -15.89 36.64 -56.14
N GLU A 27 -15.86 37.97 -56.18
CA GLU A 27 -15.48 38.77 -55.04
C GLU A 27 -16.65 38.79 -54.05
N GLU A 28 -16.70 37.78 -53.17
CA GLU A 28 -17.60 37.79 -52.02
C GLU A 28 -17.41 39.12 -51.29
N SER A 29 -18.48 39.93 -51.22
CA SER A 29 -18.43 41.20 -50.51
C SER A 29 -17.98 40.96 -49.07
N LEU A 30 -17.25 41.89 -48.48
CA LEU A 30 -16.88 41.84 -47.05
C LEU A 30 -18.11 41.64 -46.15
N GLU A 31 -19.28 42.12 -46.58
CA GLU A 31 -20.56 41.90 -45.91
C GLU A 31 -21.00 40.42 -45.96
N GLU A 32 -20.75 39.73 -47.07
CA GLU A 32 -21.04 38.31 -47.22
C GLU A 32 -20.08 37.45 -46.37
N ILE A 33 -18.78 37.77 -46.40
CA ILE A 33 -17.76 37.09 -45.59
C ILE A 33 -18.06 37.28 -44.09
N SER A 34 -18.38 38.50 -43.67
CA SER A 34 -18.75 38.78 -42.27
C SER A 34 -20.06 38.08 -41.88
N SER A 35 -21.06 38.03 -42.77
CA SER A 35 -22.30 37.29 -42.54
C SER A 35 -22.03 35.79 -42.37
N LYS A 36 -21.16 35.19 -43.20
CA LYS A 36 -20.76 33.78 -43.09
C LYS A 36 -20.04 33.51 -41.76
N LEU A 37 -19.11 34.38 -41.36
CA LEU A 37 -18.38 34.24 -40.11
C LEU A 37 -19.32 34.35 -38.89
N ILE A 38 -20.22 35.33 -38.87
CA ILE A 38 -21.21 35.49 -37.80
C ILE A 38 -22.12 34.26 -37.70
N LYS A 39 -22.55 33.71 -38.84
CA LYS A 39 -23.36 32.47 -38.87
C LYS A 39 -22.57 31.27 -38.36
N SER A 40 -21.30 31.12 -38.74
CA SER A 40 -20.41 30.05 -38.24
C SER A 40 -20.27 30.14 -36.72
N ILE A 41 -19.93 31.32 -36.19
CA ILE A 41 -19.75 31.54 -34.75
C ILE A 41 -21.06 31.27 -34.01
N LEU A 42 -22.21 31.70 -34.55
CA LEU A 42 -23.51 31.47 -33.93
C LEU A 42 -23.86 29.98 -33.90
N GLN A 43 -23.56 29.26 -34.99
CA GLN A 43 -23.78 27.81 -35.07
C GLN A 43 -22.87 27.06 -34.09
N GLU A 44 -21.58 27.37 -34.07
CA GLU A 44 -20.61 26.78 -33.13
C GLU A 44 -20.99 27.06 -31.68
N LYS A 45 -21.49 28.26 -31.38
CA LYS A 45 -22.03 28.60 -30.06
C LYS A 45 -23.24 27.74 -29.70
N SER A 46 -24.19 27.57 -30.61
CA SER A 46 -25.37 26.74 -30.36
C SER A 46 -25.01 25.26 -30.18
N GLU A 47 -24.01 24.77 -30.91
CA GLU A 47 -23.48 23.41 -30.77
C GLU A 47 -22.80 23.21 -29.42
N LEU A 48 -21.96 24.17 -28.98
CA LEU A 48 -21.34 24.13 -27.65
C LEU A 48 -22.36 24.21 -26.52
N GLU A 49 -23.39 25.05 -26.65
CA GLU A 49 -24.49 25.13 -25.68
C GLU A 49 -25.28 23.81 -25.61
N HIS A 50 -25.48 23.15 -26.76
CA HIS A 50 -26.13 21.84 -26.83
C HIS A 50 -25.28 20.76 -26.15
N GLN A 51 -23.99 20.67 -26.46
CA GLN A 51 -23.06 19.72 -25.83
C GLN A 51 -22.93 19.96 -24.32
N TYR A 52 -22.93 21.23 -23.89
CA TYR A 52 -22.93 21.56 -22.46
C TYR A 52 -24.23 21.09 -21.79
N ALA A 53 -25.38 21.32 -22.42
CA ALA A 53 -26.66 20.83 -21.91
C ALA A 53 -26.70 19.30 -21.82
N GLU A 54 -26.19 18.58 -22.82
CA GLU A 54 -26.08 17.13 -22.81
C GLU A 54 -25.15 16.63 -21.69
N MET A 55 -23.97 17.24 -21.50
CA MET A 55 -23.08 16.89 -20.38
C MET A 55 -23.72 17.15 -19.01
N VAL A 56 -24.43 18.26 -18.86
CA VAL A 56 -25.15 18.59 -17.62
C VAL A 56 -26.31 17.63 -17.40
N GLU A 57 -27.03 17.24 -18.44
CA GLU A 57 -28.10 16.24 -18.37
C GLU A 57 -27.56 14.84 -18.04
N LEU A 58 -26.40 14.44 -18.59
CA LEU A 58 -25.73 13.20 -18.18
C LEU A 58 -25.30 13.25 -16.72
N GLN A 59 -24.78 14.38 -16.23
CA GLN A 59 -24.43 14.56 -14.81
C GLN A 59 -25.66 14.58 -13.89
N SER A 60 -26.78 15.15 -14.36
CA SER A 60 -28.01 15.30 -13.59
C SER A 60 -28.89 14.04 -13.63
N GLY A 61 -28.93 13.35 -14.76
CA GLY A 61 -29.59 12.05 -14.97
C GLY A 61 -28.79 10.88 -14.39
N ALA A 62 -27.47 11.05 -14.22
CA ALA A 62 -26.65 10.22 -13.36
C ALA A 62 -26.93 10.41 -11.86
N SER A 63 -28.01 11.10 -11.46
CA SER A 63 -28.52 10.97 -10.10
C SER A 63 -29.03 9.55 -9.77
N SER A 64 -29.06 8.62 -10.73
CA SER A 64 -29.19 7.18 -10.47
C SER A 64 -27.86 6.42 -10.43
N PHE A 65 -26.75 7.04 -10.86
CA PHE A 65 -25.40 6.48 -10.78
C PHE A 65 -24.44 7.59 -10.37
N ASN A 66 -24.40 7.86 -9.07
CA ASN A 66 -23.46 8.76 -8.45
C ASN A 66 -22.03 8.34 -8.84
N VAL A 67 -21.34 9.15 -9.65
CA VAL A 67 -19.91 8.98 -9.96
C VAL A 67 -19.05 9.85 -9.02
N PRO A 68 -19.07 9.66 -7.69
CA PRO A 68 -17.87 9.83 -6.89
C PRO A 68 -17.14 8.49 -6.67
N ASN A 69 -17.66 7.36 -7.14
CA ASN A 69 -17.10 6.04 -6.86
C ASN A 69 -16.24 5.44 -8.00
N LEU A 70 -15.35 6.25 -8.59
CA LEU A 70 -14.27 5.75 -9.46
C LEU A 70 -12.96 5.51 -8.69
N GLY A 71 -13.03 5.41 -7.36
CA GLY A 71 -11.91 5.06 -6.51
C GLY A 71 -12.35 4.13 -5.39
N PHE A 72 -12.02 2.84 -5.51
CA PHE A 72 -11.99 1.86 -4.42
C PHE A 72 -13.12 1.93 -3.36
N GLY A 73 -14.36 2.27 -3.74
CA GLY A 73 -15.48 2.12 -2.81
C GLY A 73 -15.83 0.65 -2.71
N TYR A 74 -15.54 0.07 -1.56
CA TYR A 74 -16.07 -1.23 -1.19
C TYR A 74 -17.60 -1.17 -1.32
N LEU A 75 -18.17 -2.22 -1.92
CA LEU A 75 -19.62 -2.39 -1.95
C LEU A 75 -20.08 -2.43 -0.49
N GLU A 76 -20.84 -1.44 -0.07
CA GLU A 76 -21.55 -1.49 1.20
C GLU A 76 -22.62 -2.59 1.05
N ASP A 77 -22.25 -3.83 1.33
CA ASP A 77 -23.21 -4.91 1.51
C ASP A 77 -24.14 -4.51 2.67
N GLU A 78 -25.45 -4.83 2.58
CA GLU A 78 -26.45 -4.44 3.58
C GLU A 78 -26.19 -4.99 5.01
N GLU A 79 -25.14 -5.81 5.17
CA GLU A 79 -24.60 -6.31 6.43
C GLU A 79 -23.13 -5.92 6.64
N ASP A 80 -22.74 -4.66 6.39
CA ASP A 80 -21.39 -4.17 6.75
C ASP A 80 -21.24 -4.06 8.29
N THR A 81 -21.10 -5.23 8.95
CA THR A 81 -20.78 -5.37 10.37
C THR A 81 -19.28 -5.24 10.63
N SER A 82 -18.44 -5.06 9.59
CA SER A 82 -16.99 -5.10 9.71
C SER A 82 -16.45 -4.03 10.66
N ILE A 83 -17.01 -2.82 10.59
CA ILE A 83 -16.64 -1.70 11.46
C ILE A 83 -17.04 -1.97 12.92
N GLU A 84 -18.24 -2.54 13.12
CA GLU A 84 -18.76 -2.88 14.45
C GLU A 84 -17.96 -4.02 15.08
N GLU A 85 -17.59 -5.05 14.31
CA GLU A 85 -16.73 -6.13 14.75
C GLU A 85 -15.34 -5.63 15.13
N MET A 86 -14.76 -4.73 14.34
CA MET A 86 -13.47 -4.11 14.65
C MET A 86 -13.54 -3.30 15.95
N ALA A 87 -14.61 -2.54 16.18
CA ALA A 87 -14.83 -1.82 17.43
C ALA A 87 -14.91 -2.79 18.63
N GLN A 88 -15.66 -3.89 18.51
CA GLN A 88 -15.73 -4.92 19.55
C GLN A 88 -14.37 -5.58 19.82
N HIS A 89 -13.54 -5.77 18.80
CA HIS A 89 -12.18 -6.28 18.97
C HIS A 89 -11.28 -5.29 19.73
N CYS A 90 -11.39 -3.99 19.45
CA CYS A 90 -10.69 -2.95 20.21
C CYS A 90 -11.07 -2.97 21.69
N ASP A 91 -12.37 -3.09 22.00
CA ASP A 91 -12.85 -3.17 23.39
C ASP A 91 -12.31 -4.40 24.11
N LYS A 92 -12.36 -5.58 23.48
CA LYS A 92 -11.79 -6.82 24.03
C LYS A 92 -10.30 -6.68 24.32
N LEU A 93 -9.55 -6.06 23.42
CA LEU A 93 -8.11 -5.80 23.60
C LEU A 93 -7.85 -4.82 24.75
N GLN A 94 -8.69 -3.80 24.92
CA GLN A 94 -8.57 -2.86 26.03
C GLN A 94 -8.79 -3.54 27.38
N VAL A 95 -9.82 -4.39 27.50
CA VAL A 95 -10.09 -5.17 28.70
C VAL A 95 -8.92 -6.11 29.03
N LEU A 96 -8.39 -6.81 28.02
CA LEU A 96 -7.22 -7.69 28.20
C LEU A 96 -5.99 -6.91 28.67
N LYS A 97 -5.73 -5.74 28.08
CA LYS A 97 -4.63 -4.85 28.47
C LYS A 97 -4.73 -4.43 29.93
N GLU A 98 -5.93 -4.08 30.41
CA GLU A 98 -6.17 -3.70 31.81
C GLU A 98 -6.00 -4.88 32.77
N SER A 99 -6.51 -6.06 32.39
CA SER A 99 -6.31 -7.31 33.15
C SER A 99 -4.82 -7.65 33.28
N LEU A 100 -4.06 -7.58 32.19
CA LEU A 100 -2.62 -7.84 32.19
C LEU A 100 -1.84 -6.84 33.05
N LYS A 101 -2.20 -5.54 33.00
CA LYS A 101 -1.61 -4.54 33.91
C LYS A 101 -1.88 -4.89 35.37
N THR A 102 -3.09 -5.34 35.69
CA THR A 102 -3.46 -5.75 37.05
C THR A 102 -2.65 -6.97 37.50
N GLN A 103 -2.54 -8.00 36.63
CA GLN A 103 -1.72 -9.17 36.88
C GLN A 103 -0.24 -8.82 37.09
N GLN A 104 0.30 -7.90 36.26
CA GLN A 104 1.67 -7.42 36.40
C GLN A 104 1.93 -6.79 37.77
N VAL A 105 1.00 -5.96 38.26
CA VAL A 105 1.10 -5.34 39.59
C VAL A 105 1.03 -6.40 40.70
N MET A 106 0.09 -7.36 40.60
CA MET A 106 -0.04 -8.44 41.57
C MET A 106 1.23 -9.30 41.65
N LEU A 107 1.79 -9.71 40.50
CA LEU A 107 3.02 -10.48 40.44
C LEU A 107 4.21 -9.70 41.01
N ARG A 108 4.33 -8.40 40.67
CA ARG A 108 5.39 -7.55 41.23
C ARG A 108 5.29 -7.46 42.75
N ASN A 109 4.08 -7.33 43.29
CA ASN A 109 3.85 -7.30 44.73
C ASN A 109 4.14 -8.64 45.40
N ALA A 110 3.79 -9.76 44.77
CA ALA A 110 4.10 -11.10 45.24
C ALA A 110 5.63 -11.34 45.29
N VAL A 111 6.34 -10.98 44.23
CA VAL A 111 7.81 -11.05 44.16
C VAL A 111 8.45 -10.19 45.25
N ASN A 112 7.96 -8.96 45.45
CA ASN A 112 8.45 -8.08 46.52
C ASN A 112 8.15 -8.63 47.92
N SER A 113 7.05 -9.36 48.09
CA SER A 113 6.72 -9.98 49.38
C SER A 113 7.61 -11.19 49.65
N LEU A 114 7.87 -12.00 48.62
CA LEU A 114 8.80 -13.13 48.70
C LEU A 114 10.24 -12.68 48.95
N SER A 115 10.69 -11.60 48.31
CA SER A 115 12.04 -11.07 48.54
C SER A 115 12.23 -10.67 50.00
N LYS A 116 11.24 -10.03 50.62
CA LYS A 116 11.25 -9.69 52.06
C LYS A 116 11.34 -10.91 52.97
N VAL A 117 10.68 -12.01 52.61
CA VAL A 117 10.80 -13.28 53.34
C VAL A 117 12.21 -13.86 53.19
N THR A 118 12.79 -13.82 51.98
CA THR A 118 14.14 -14.35 51.73
C THR A 118 15.27 -13.53 52.36
N ILE A 119 15.08 -12.22 52.54
CA ILE A 119 16.04 -11.32 53.21
C ILE A 119 15.87 -11.38 54.75
N GLY A 120 14.87 -12.12 55.25
CA GLY A 120 14.63 -12.29 56.69
C GLY A 120 13.87 -11.12 57.34
N GLU A 121 13.32 -10.19 56.54
CA GLU A 121 12.55 -9.04 57.01
C GLU A 121 11.14 -9.44 57.49
N MET A 122 10.61 -10.55 56.99
CA MET A 122 9.35 -11.15 57.44
C MET A 122 9.54 -12.61 57.86
N THR A 123 9.77 -12.83 59.15
CA THR A 123 9.82 -14.18 59.74
C THR A 123 8.43 -14.62 60.20
N CYS A 124 8.01 -15.84 59.82
CA CYS A 124 6.84 -16.49 60.41
C CYS A 124 6.98 -16.59 61.94
N LYS A 125 5.91 -16.31 62.70
CA LYS A 125 5.93 -16.34 64.18
C LYS A 125 6.36 -17.70 64.72
N GLN A 126 5.90 -18.80 64.10
CA GLN A 126 6.34 -20.16 64.44
C GLN A 126 7.84 -20.35 64.17
N CYS A 127 8.34 -19.97 63.00
CA CYS A 127 9.76 -20.13 62.64
C CYS A 127 10.70 -19.27 63.52
N ARG A 128 10.24 -18.10 63.98
CA ARG A 128 10.96 -17.21 64.92
C ARG A 128 11.05 -17.79 66.33
N GLU A 129 10.08 -18.61 66.73
CA GLU A 129 10.09 -19.29 68.03
C GLU A 129 10.96 -20.56 67.98
N HIS A 130 10.96 -21.30 66.87
CA HIS A 130 11.82 -22.48 66.69
C HIS A 130 13.31 -22.15 66.52
N SER A 131 13.69 -20.94 66.10
CA SER A 131 15.10 -20.53 66.00
C SER A 131 15.74 -20.11 67.33
N LYS A 132 14.96 -20.07 68.42
CA LYS A 132 15.43 -19.66 69.77
C LYS A 132 15.71 -20.85 70.70
N VAL A 133 15.54 -22.08 70.22
CA VAL A 133 15.88 -23.29 70.97
C VAL A 133 17.29 -23.72 70.54
N ASP A 134 18.17 -23.88 71.52
CA ASP A 134 19.63 -23.91 71.43
C ASP A 134 20.26 -24.85 70.38
N PRO A 135 21.50 -24.54 69.92
CA PRO A 135 22.25 -25.33 68.97
C PRO A 135 22.84 -26.58 69.63
N CYS A 136 22.48 -27.76 69.13
CA CYS A 136 23.12 -29.01 69.53
C CYS A 136 24.45 -29.18 68.74
N PRO A 137 25.58 -29.47 69.40
CA PRO A 137 26.85 -29.70 68.72
C PRO A 137 26.96 -31.18 68.35
N SER A 138 26.89 -31.50 67.05
CA SER A 138 27.35 -32.81 66.59
C SER A 138 28.03 -32.73 65.22
N SER A 139 29.33 -33.02 65.28
CA SER A 139 30.16 -33.65 64.26
C SER A 139 30.27 -32.96 62.90
N ALA A 140 31.36 -32.21 62.77
CA ALA A 140 32.03 -31.98 61.50
C ALA A 140 32.40 -33.32 60.84
N GLN A 141 31.78 -33.63 59.70
CA GLN A 141 32.37 -34.49 58.67
C GLN A 141 32.07 -33.90 57.29
N ASN A 142 33.13 -33.37 56.69
CA ASN A 142 33.45 -33.19 55.26
C ASN A 142 32.30 -33.18 54.24
N ILE A 143 32.02 -32.01 53.67
CA ILE A 143 31.47 -31.85 52.32
C ILE A 143 32.34 -30.79 51.61
N PRO A 144 32.84 -31.03 50.38
CA PRO A 144 33.72 -30.09 49.70
C PRO A 144 32.99 -28.83 49.22
N GLU A 145 33.76 -27.76 49.20
CA GLU A 145 33.57 -26.45 48.61
C GLU A 145 32.75 -26.37 47.30
N THR A 146 31.96 -25.29 47.25
CA THR A 146 31.48 -24.57 46.06
C THR A 146 30.30 -25.17 45.27
N VAL A 147 29.10 -24.91 45.76
CA VAL A 147 27.99 -24.50 44.89
C VAL A 147 27.36 -23.25 45.48
N ASP A 148 27.73 -22.10 44.91
CA ASP A 148 27.05 -20.82 45.04
C ASP A 148 25.59 -21.04 44.64
N LEU A 149 24.71 -21.14 45.65
CA LEU A 149 23.27 -21.28 45.48
C LEU A 149 22.73 -19.96 44.94
N GLY A 150 22.82 -19.86 43.61
CA GLY A 150 22.09 -19.01 42.68
C GLY A 150 21.24 -17.91 43.28
N SER A 151 21.77 -16.69 43.18
CA SER A 151 20.97 -15.47 43.04
C SER A 151 19.74 -15.73 42.13
N PRO A 152 18.50 -15.36 42.53
CA PRO A 152 17.27 -15.63 41.74
C PRO A 152 17.19 -14.95 40.36
N ARG A 153 18.28 -14.32 39.90
CA ARG A 153 18.35 -13.56 38.64
C ARG A 153 18.48 -14.42 37.38
N SER A 154 18.57 -15.76 37.47
CA SER A 154 18.79 -16.63 36.30
C SER A 154 17.53 -17.02 35.53
N TRP A 155 16.34 -16.52 35.88
CA TRP A 155 15.14 -16.72 35.09
C TRP A 155 15.15 -15.82 33.85
N GLY A 156 15.97 -16.17 32.86
CA GLY A 156 15.76 -15.99 31.42
C GLY A 156 15.13 -14.72 30.85
N MET A 157 15.09 -13.59 31.56
CA MET A 157 14.56 -12.34 31.01
C MET A 157 15.66 -11.66 30.21
N ALA A 158 15.50 -11.65 28.89
CA ALA A 158 16.25 -10.75 28.03
C ALA A 158 16.10 -9.32 28.55
N HIS A 159 17.23 -8.64 28.72
CA HIS A 159 17.31 -7.26 29.21
C HIS A 159 16.43 -6.35 28.30
N PRO A 160 15.50 -5.55 28.84
CA PRO A 160 14.59 -4.71 28.03
C PRO A 160 15.32 -3.64 27.18
N ALA A 161 16.62 -3.44 27.40
CA ALA A 161 17.45 -2.52 26.63
C ALA A 161 17.70 -3.00 25.19
N THR A 162 17.78 -4.30 24.93
CA THR A 162 18.17 -4.81 23.60
C THR A 162 17.03 -4.79 22.58
N TYR A 163 15.79 -4.86 23.03
CA TYR A 163 14.62 -4.82 22.14
C TYR A 163 14.33 -3.39 21.66
N ASN A 164 14.38 -2.40 22.57
CA ASN A 164 14.15 -0.99 22.21
C ASN A 164 15.22 -0.45 21.25
N GLU A 165 16.52 -0.74 21.50
CA GLU A 165 17.59 -0.30 20.59
C GLU A 165 17.43 -0.83 19.16
N LYS A 166 16.92 -2.07 19.02
CA LYS A 166 16.71 -2.68 17.70
C LYS A 166 15.57 -2.01 16.94
N ILE A 167 14.49 -1.63 17.64
CA ILE A 167 13.35 -0.90 17.07
C ILE A 167 13.73 0.55 16.75
N GLN A 168 14.46 1.24 17.64
CA GLN A 168 14.94 2.60 17.37
C GLN A 168 15.85 2.66 16.14
N ARG A 169 16.72 1.66 15.93
CA ARG A 169 17.57 1.60 14.72
C ARG A 169 16.77 1.39 13.44
N GLN A 170 15.67 0.66 13.49
CA GLN A 170 14.80 0.46 12.33
C GLN A 170 14.00 1.72 12.02
N LEU A 171 13.47 2.41 13.03
CA LEU A 171 12.75 3.68 12.86
C LEU A 171 13.63 4.80 12.31
N ASN A 172 14.88 4.91 12.76
CA ASN A 172 15.81 5.92 12.26
C ASN A 172 16.23 5.69 10.80
N GLN A 173 16.09 4.47 10.26
CA GLN A 173 16.38 4.17 8.85
C GLN A 173 15.24 4.57 7.90
N VAL A 174 14.02 4.80 8.40
CA VAL A 174 12.85 5.16 7.58
C VAL A 174 12.48 6.64 7.67
N ALA A 175 13.16 7.40 8.55
CA ALA A 175 12.78 8.77 8.91
C ALA A 175 13.49 9.87 8.11
N GLU A 176 14.45 9.56 7.23
CA GLU A 176 15.07 10.57 6.37
C GLU A 176 14.43 10.58 4.98
N PRO A 177 13.77 11.68 4.58
CA PRO A 177 13.28 11.83 3.21
C PRO A 177 14.48 11.97 2.25
N PRO A 178 14.41 11.40 1.04
CA PRO A 178 15.46 11.59 0.04
C PRO A 178 15.55 13.08 -0.28
N SER A 179 16.72 13.67 -0.04
CA SER A 179 16.99 15.06 -0.40
C SER A 179 16.95 15.19 -1.92
N ALA A 180 16.07 16.06 -2.40
CA ALA A 180 15.94 16.41 -3.81
C ALA A 180 17.10 17.29 -4.22
N ASP A 181 18.21 16.68 -4.65
CA ASP A 181 19.20 17.34 -5.50
C ASP A 181 19.99 16.28 -6.27
N GLY A 182 19.95 16.36 -7.60
CA GLY A 182 20.87 15.64 -8.49
C GLY A 182 20.26 14.47 -9.25
N MET A 183 19.56 14.79 -10.33
CA MET A 183 19.41 13.89 -11.48
C MET A 183 20.77 13.81 -12.18
N GLU A 184 21.54 12.73 -11.98
CA GLU A 184 22.51 12.26 -12.99
C GLU A 184 22.59 10.73 -13.04
N ASP A 185 22.66 10.30 -14.30
CA ASP A 185 22.84 8.97 -14.84
C ASP A 185 24.26 8.43 -14.55
N PHE A 186 24.45 7.14 -14.77
CA PHE A 186 25.72 6.40 -14.82
C PHE A 186 26.39 5.91 -13.51
N THR A 187 26.35 4.57 -13.39
CA THR A 187 27.54 3.71 -13.40
C THR A 187 28.60 3.90 -12.30
N THR A 188 28.59 2.95 -11.37
CA THR A 188 29.77 2.32 -10.72
C THR A 188 30.83 3.23 -10.10
N GLN A 189 30.91 3.23 -8.76
CA GLN A 189 32.08 2.73 -8.01
C GLN A 189 31.92 3.02 -6.52
N LEU A 190 31.83 1.95 -5.70
CA LEU A 190 32.60 1.89 -4.46
C LEU A 190 33.06 0.44 -4.26
N THR A 191 34.37 0.26 -4.39
CA THR A 191 35.13 -0.92 -3.97
C THR A 191 35.11 -1.07 -2.44
N PRO A 192 35.01 -2.31 -1.92
CA PRO A 192 35.67 -2.71 -0.68
C PRO A 192 36.80 -3.72 -0.95
N PRO A 193 37.78 -3.86 -0.05
CA PRO A 193 39.03 -4.56 -0.32
C PRO A 193 38.87 -6.09 -0.23
N ASN A 194 39.40 -6.77 -1.24
CA ASN A 194 39.91 -8.15 -1.23
C ASN A 194 39.13 -9.21 -0.43
N LYS A 195 38.26 -9.96 -1.12
CA LYS A 195 38.14 -11.43 -1.05
C LYS A 195 37.29 -11.93 -2.23
N PRO A 196 37.72 -12.94 -3.00
CA PRO A 196 36.92 -13.51 -4.07
C PRO A 196 35.94 -14.50 -3.44
N ASP A 197 34.63 -14.31 -3.59
CA ASP A 197 33.70 -15.41 -3.79
C ASP A 197 32.27 -14.90 -4.04
N LEU A 198 31.74 -15.34 -5.19
CA LEU A 198 30.35 -15.43 -5.63
C LEU A 198 29.47 -14.18 -5.56
N ALA A 199 29.06 -13.72 -6.75
CA ALA A 199 28.01 -12.74 -6.99
C ALA A 199 26.74 -13.02 -6.15
N PRO A 200 25.98 -11.99 -5.71
CA PRO A 200 24.72 -12.17 -5.02
C PRO A 200 23.74 -12.86 -5.97
N SER A 201 23.55 -14.16 -5.74
CA SER A 201 22.54 -14.96 -6.42
C SER A 201 21.19 -14.36 -6.10
N ILE A 202 20.51 -13.81 -7.10
CA ILE A 202 19.19 -13.19 -6.94
C ILE A 202 18.22 -14.30 -6.50
N CYS A 203 17.91 -14.34 -5.19
CA CYS A 203 16.95 -15.28 -4.66
C CYS A 203 15.53 -14.80 -4.96
N ARG A 204 14.70 -15.65 -5.54
CA ARG A 204 13.25 -15.42 -5.73
C ARG A 204 12.52 -15.86 -4.45
N MET A 205 11.40 -15.24 -4.13
CA MET A 205 10.59 -15.57 -2.96
C MET A 205 9.15 -15.85 -3.40
N CYS A 206 8.56 -16.93 -2.90
CA CYS A 206 7.14 -17.20 -3.11
C CYS A 206 6.30 -16.19 -2.30
N PRO A 207 5.39 -15.43 -2.93
CA PRO A 207 4.60 -14.41 -2.22
C PRO A 207 3.54 -15.01 -1.29
N LEU A 208 3.15 -16.27 -1.52
CA LEU A 208 2.05 -16.92 -0.78
C LEU A 208 2.53 -17.58 0.51
N CYS A 209 3.77 -18.11 0.53
CA CYS A 209 4.29 -18.82 1.70
C CYS A 209 5.70 -18.39 2.15
N GLY A 210 6.31 -17.41 1.46
CA GLY A 210 7.64 -16.90 1.80
C GLY A 210 8.81 -17.85 1.48
N LYS A 211 8.57 -18.97 0.78
CA LYS A 211 9.62 -19.93 0.42
C LYS A 211 10.65 -19.30 -0.52
N MET A 212 11.94 -19.45 -0.18
CA MET A 212 13.06 -18.88 -0.93
C MET A 212 13.61 -19.85 -1.98
N TYR A 213 13.89 -19.32 -3.17
CA TYR A 213 14.38 -20.02 -4.34
C TYR A 213 15.69 -19.40 -4.78
N TYR A 214 16.78 -20.17 -4.74
CA TYR A 214 18.11 -19.70 -5.14
C TYR A 214 18.21 -19.55 -6.66
N ALA A 215 19.21 -18.82 -7.15
CA ALA A 215 19.44 -18.63 -8.59
C ALA A 215 19.69 -19.94 -9.37
N THR A 216 19.99 -21.03 -8.67
CA THR A 216 20.15 -22.38 -9.25
C THR A 216 18.83 -23.10 -9.48
N SER A 217 17.73 -22.63 -8.89
CA SER A 217 16.39 -23.19 -9.13
C SER A 217 15.84 -22.70 -10.46
N THR A 218 15.18 -23.61 -11.18
CA THR A 218 14.56 -23.25 -12.46
C THR A 218 13.32 -22.40 -12.22
N PHE A 219 12.95 -21.59 -13.22
CA PHE A 219 11.70 -20.84 -13.15
C PHE A 219 10.48 -21.77 -13.10
N GLU A 220 10.55 -22.92 -13.78
CA GLU A 220 9.51 -23.95 -13.79
C GLU A 220 9.16 -24.42 -12.37
N GLU A 221 10.17 -24.80 -11.58
CA GLU A 221 10.01 -25.26 -10.19
C GLU A 221 9.45 -24.18 -9.25
N PHE A 222 9.83 -22.92 -9.49
CA PHE A 222 9.28 -21.78 -8.75
C PHE A 222 7.82 -21.54 -9.13
N SER A 223 7.54 -21.52 -10.43
CA SER A 223 6.21 -21.27 -10.99
C SER A 223 5.23 -22.36 -10.56
N GLU A 224 5.61 -23.63 -10.68
CA GLU A 224 4.80 -24.78 -10.27
C GLU A 224 4.42 -24.69 -8.77
N HIS A 225 5.38 -24.32 -7.91
CA HIS A 225 5.10 -24.12 -6.49
C HIS A 225 4.16 -22.94 -6.21
N VAL A 226 4.25 -21.86 -6.99
CA VAL A 226 3.30 -20.75 -6.86
C VAL A 226 1.91 -21.19 -7.30
N HIS A 227 1.81 -21.94 -8.40
CA HIS A 227 0.53 -22.46 -8.91
C HIS A 227 -0.08 -23.54 -8.01
N SER A 228 0.72 -24.30 -7.27
CA SER A 228 0.19 -25.32 -6.34
C SER A 228 -0.63 -24.73 -5.21
N HIS A 229 -0.38 -23.48 -4.81
CA HIS A 229 -1.23 -22.79 -3.82
C HIS A 229 -2.64 -22.51 -4.32
N PHE A 230 -2.84 -22.51 -5.65
CA PHE A 230 -4.14 -22.30 -6.28
C PHE A 230 -4.82 -23.62 -6.70
N GLY A 231 -4.14 -24.76 -6.54
CA GLY A 231 -4.53 -26.03 -7.16
C GLY A 231 -5.10 -27.09 -6.21
N GLU A 232 -5.45 -26.74 -4.97
CA GLU A 232 -5.99 -27.70 -3.97
C GLU A 232 -7.36 -27.28 -3.41
N GLU A 233 -8.24 -26.72 -4.25
CA GLU A 233 -9.66 -26.49 -3.91
C GLU A 233 -10.63 -27.07 -4.97
N ASP A 234 -10.23 -28.12 -5.69
CA ASP A 234 -11.07 -28.83 -6.67
C ASP A 234 -11.93 -29.96 -6.05
N GLU A 235 -12.50 -29.74 -4.86
CA GLU A 235 -13.70 -30.46 -4.40
C GLU A 235 -14.61 -29.47 -3.67
N GLU A 236 -15.65 -28.94 -4.36
CA GLU A 236 -16.87 -28.29 -3.83
C GLU A 236 -17.10 -26.75 -3.94
N ILE A 237 -16.58 -26.03 -4.95
CA ILE A 237 -17.12 -24.69 -5.27
C ILE A 237 -17.45 -24.52 -6.75
N ASP A 238 -18.37 -25.35 -7.23
CA ASP A 238 -18.93 -25.28 -8.59
C ASP A 238 -20.45 -25.03 -8.54
N SER A 239 -20.89 -23.97 -7.83
CA SER A 239 -22.35 -23.71 -7.66
C SER A 239 -22.82 -22.26 -7.64
N VAL A 240 -22.00 -21.25 -7.94
CA VAL A 240 -22.48 -19.85 -7.89
C VAL A 240 -22.59 -19.18 -9.26
N ILE A 241 -21.91 -19.66 -10.31
CA ILE A 241 -21.83 -18.90 -11.58
C ILE A 241 -22.89 -19.31 -12.63
N ASN A 242 -23.57 -20.46 -12.49
CA ASN A 242 -24.55 -20.93 -13.49
C ASN A 242 -26.03 -20.63 -13.19
N ASN A 243 -26.35 -19.80 -12.17
CA ASN A 243 -27.73 -19.55 -11.74
C ASN A 243 -28.40 -18.29 -12.32
N PHE A 244 -27.79 -17.54 -13.24
CA PHE A 244 -28.48 -16.43 -13.91
C PHE A 244 -28.95 -16.82 -15.32
N GLU A 245 -30.10 -17.50 -15.30
CA GLU A 245 -31.23 -17.40 -16.23
C GLU A 245 -30.98 -16.90 -17.67
N ILE A 246 -31.11 -17.86 -18.58
CA ILE A 246 -31.78 -17.67 -19.87
C ILE A 246 -33.20 -17.17 -19.57
N ILE A 247 -33.46 -15.86 -19.71
CA ILE A 247 -34.81 -15.34 -19.90
C ILE A 247 -35.03 -15.21 -21.40
N ASN A 248 -35.82 -16.13 -21.94
CA ASN A 248 -36.42 -16.02 -23.27
C ASN A 248 -37.39 -14.82 -23.32
N ASN A 249 -37.17 -13.89 -24.24
CA ASN A 249 -38.19 -13.35 -25.15
C ASN A 249 -37.55 -12.51 -26.26
#